data_AF-A0A858JEJ1-F1
#
_entry.id   AF-A0A858JEJ1-F1
#
_cell.length_a   1.000
_cell.length_b   1.000
_cell.length_c   1.000
_cell.angle_alpha   90.00
_cell.angle_beta   90.00
_cell.angle_gamma   90.00
#
_symmetry.space_group_name_H-M   'P 1'
#
loop_
_entity.id
_entity.type
_entity.pdbx_description
1 polymer ?
#
loop_
_entity_poly.entity_id
_entity_poly.type
_entity_poly.pdbx_seq_one_letter_code
_entity_poly.pdbx_strand_id
1 'polypeptide(L)'
;MNTTAKLGGLGAAIALLLTEVPAQYTLYVALFIIACGAVTAVVPPPHAGGGWAVAWQVITTIGLNIGWAENHFKPGQSGVRVPLADKPAARQAVAAAGIPVLDRRGRPEPPA
;
A
#
# COMPACT_ATOMS: atom_id res chain seq x y z
N MET A 1 -26.59 -15.22 10.20
CA MET A 1 -26.21 -15.79 8.88
C MET A 1 -24.96 -15.08 8.42
N ASN A 2 -23.85 -15.82 8.41
CA ASN A 2 -22.60 -15.37 9.02
C ASN A 2 -21.60 -14.94 7.95
N THR A 3 -20.93 -13.80 8.14
CA THR A 3 -19.91 -13.25 7.23
C THR A 3 -18.84 -14.29 6.84
N THR A 4 -18.52 -15.21 7.75
CA THR A 4 -17.62 -16.36 7.55
C THR A 4 -18.12 -17.33 6.47
N ALA A 5 -19.43 -17.60 6.40
CA ALA A 5 -20.01 -18.47 5.36
C ALA A 5 -20.02 -17.78 4.00
N LYS A 6 -20.22 -16.45 3.96
CA LYS A 6 -20.10 -15.66 2.72
C LYS A 6 -18.67 -15.62 2.21
N LEU A 7 -17.69 -15.39 3.09
CA LEU A 7 -16.27 -15.40 2.75
C LEU A 7 -15.78 -16.79 2.32
N GLY A 8 -16.22 -17.85 3.02
CA GLY A 8 -15.92 -19.24 2.66
C GLY A 8 -16.51 -19.64 1.31
N GLY A 9 -17.77 -19.26 1.04
CA GLY A 9 -18.41 -19.49 -0.26
C GLY A 9 -17.75 -18.72 -1.40
N LEU A 10 -17.35 -17.46 -1.16
CA LEU A 10 -16.65 -16.64 -2.16
C LEU A 10 -15.26 -17.21 -2.48
N GLY A 11 -14.52 -17.66 -1.45
CA GLY A 11 -13.22 -18.31 -1.63
C GLY A 11 -13.31 -19.61 -2.43
N ALA A 12 -14.31 -20.45 -2.16
CA ALA A 12 -14.55 -21.68 -2.91
C ALA A 12 -14.94 -21.40 -4.38
N ALA A 13 -15.79 -20.40 -4.62
CA ALA A 13 -16.18 -20.00 -5.97
C ALA A 13 -14.98 -19.47 -6.78
N ILE A 14 -14.10 -18.69 -6.15
CA ILE A 14 -12.87 -18.19 -6.78
C ILE A 14 -11.93 -19.35 -7.12
N ALA A 15 -11.75 -20.32 -6.21
CA ALA A 15 -10.90 -21.47 -6.47
C ALA A 15 -11.40 -22.32 -7.66
N LEU A 16 -12.71 -22.52 -7.77
CA LEU A 16 -13.32 -23.21 -8.91
C LEU A 16 -13.22 -22.41 -10.22
N LEU A 17 -13.32 -21.09 -10.16
CA LEU A 17 -13.08 -20.25 -11.34
C LEU A 17 -11.62 -20.29 -11.79
N LEU A 18 -10.68 -20.37 -10.85
CA LEU A 18 -9.25 -20.46 -11.15
C LEU A 18 -8.85 -21.79 -11.79
N THR A 19 -9.56 -22.89 -11.54
CA THR A 19 -9.31 -24.17 -12.24
C THR A 19 -9.70 -24.12 -13.70
N GLU A 20 -10.63 -23.25 -14.07
CA GLU A 20 -11.05 -23.02 -15.46
C GLU A 20 -10.14 -22.05 -16.21
N VAL A 21 -9.15 -21.45 -15.55
CA VAL A 21 -8.20 -20.53 -16.20
C VAL A 21 -7.08 -21.35 -16.85
N PRO A 22 -6.94 -21.31 -18.20
CA PRO A 22 -5.83 -22.01 -18.86
C PRO A 22 -4.46 -21.53 -18.36
N ALA A 23 -3.53 -22.47 -18.17
CA ALA A 23 -2.20 -22.20 -17.61
C ALA A 23 -1.40 -21.10 -18.35
N GLN A 24 -1.67 -20.91 -19.66
CA GLN A 24 -1.10 -19.81 -20.44
C GLN A 24 -1.41 -18.42 -19.85
N TYR A 25 -2.58 -18.23 -19.25
CA TYR A 25 -2.96 -16.96 -18.62
C TYR A 25 -2.28 -16.75 -17.28
N THR A 26 -1.95 -17.83 -16.56
CA THR A 26 -1.16 -17.75 -15.32
C THR A 26 0.19 -17.10 -15.58
N LEU A 27 0.85 -17.47 -16.68
CA LEU A 27 2.13 -16.86 -17.07
C LEU A 27 1.96 -15.36 -17.38
N TYR A 28 0.93 -14.97 -18.14
CA TYR A 28 0.71 -13.55 -18.46
C TYR A 28 0.41 -12.70 -17.23
N VAL A 29 -0.41 -13.21 -16.30
CA VAL A 29 -0.70 -12.51 -15.03
C VAL A 29 0.57 -12.40 -14.18
N ALA A 30 1.37 -13.47 -14.09
CA ALA A 30 2.64 -13.44 -13.37
C ALA A 30 3.61 -12.40 -13.96
N LEU A 31 3.76 -12.38 -15.28
CA LEU A 31 4.59 -11.38 -15.97
C LEU A 31 4.09 -9.96 -15.74
N PHE A 32 2.77 -9.74 -15.74
CA PHE A 32 2.19 -8.43 -15.44
C PHE A 32 2.48 -7.97 -14.01
N ILE A 33 2.33 -8.84 -13.01
CA ILE A 33 2.66 -8.53 -11.62
C ILE A 33 4.15 -8.20 -11.47
N ILE A 34 5.03 -9.01 -12.09
CA ILE A 34 6.47 -8.77 -12.09
C ILE A 34 6.80 -7.42 -12.76
N ALA A 35 6.16 -7.11 -13.89
CA ALA A 35 6.35 -5.83 -14.57
C ALA A 35 5.92 -4.65 -13.70
N CYS A 36 4.78 -4.74 -13.00
CA CYS A 36 4.38 -3.73 -12.03
C CYS A 36 5.43 -3.57 -10.93
N GLY A 37 5.92 -4.67 -10.35
CA GLY A 37 6.98 -4.63 -9.34
C GLY A 37 8.28 -3.98 -9.86
N ALA A 38 8.71 -4.34 -11.07
CA ALA A 38 9.88 -3.76 -11.72
C ALA A 38 9.72 -2.25 -11.94
N VAL A 39 8.55 -1.80 -12.40
CA VAL A 39 8.23 -0.38 -12.55
C VAL A 39 8.37 0.35 -11.21
N THR A 40 7.89 -0.22 -10.11
CA THR A 40 8.04 0.41 -8.78
C THR A 40 9.48 0.50 -8.29
N ALA A 41 10.37 -0.38 -8.76
CA ALA A 41 11.78 -0.37 -8.38
C ALA A 41 12.60 0.65 -9.17
N VAL A 42 12.19 0.96 -10.40
CA VAL A 42 12.97 1.84 -11.31
C VAL A 42 12.38 3.24 -11.47
N VAL A 43 11.07 3.40 -11.25
CA VAL A 43 10.39 4.69 -11.40
C VAL A 43 10.16 5.31 -10.02
N PRO A 44 10.52 6.59 -9.81
CA PRO A 44 10.20 7.27 -8.57
C PRO A 44 8.69 7.57 -8.46
N PRO A 45 8.12 7.57 -7.25
CA PRO A 45 6.72 7.89 -7.05
C PRO A 45 6.40 9.32 -7.54
N PRO A 46 5.24 9.55 -8.18
CA PRO A 46 4.85 10.87 -8.65
C PRO A 46 4.55 11.83 -7.49
N HIS A 47 4.48 13.12 -7.80
CA HIS A 47 4.04 14.13 -6.86
C HIS A 47 2.59 13.90 -6.42
N ALA A 48 2.28 14.31 -5.18
CA ALA A 48 0.91 14.31 -4.68
C ALA A 48 0.01 15.17 -5.59
N GLY A 49 -1.18 14.67 -5.93
CA GLY A 49 -2.16 15.40 -6.74
C GLY A 49 -1.91 15.40 -8.25
N GLY A 50 -0.87 14.73 -8.75
CA GLY A 50 -0.63 14.59 -10.19
C GLY A 50 -1.57 13.59 -10.86
N GLY A 51 -1.84 13.77 -12.15
CA GLY A 51 -2.69 12.86 -12.93
C GLY A 51 -2.18 11.40 -12.97
N TRP A 52 -0.87 11.20 -12.80
CA TRP A 52 -0.26 9.86 -12.72
C TRP A 52 -0.37 9.20 -11.33
N ALA A 53 -0.80 9.92 -10.29
CA ALA A 53 -0.85 9.39 -8.92
C ALA A 53 -1.79 8.19 -8.77
N VAL A 54 -2.94 8.19 -9.46
CA VAL A 54 -3.92 7.10 -9.42
C VAL A 54 -3.36 5.85 -10.10
N ALA A 55 -2.76 5.99 -11.27
CA ALA A 55 -2.15 4.88 -11.98
C ALA A 55 -0.96 4.31 -11.20
N TRP A 56 -0.16 5.17 -10.57
CA TRP A 56 0.92 4.74 -9.67
C TRP A 56 0.42 3.93 -8.48
N GLN A 57 -0.70 4.32 -7.87
CA GLN A 57 -1.32 3.55 -6.78
C GLN A 57 -1.77 2.17 -7.25
N VAL A 58 -2.33 2.06 -8.45
CA VAL A 58 -2.71 0.75 -9.03
C VAL A 58 -1.48 -0.12 -9.25
N ILE A 59 -0.44 0.43 -9.88
CA ILE A 59 0.82 -0.31 -10.15
C ILE A 59 1.48 -0.78 -8.85
N THR A 60 1.59 0.10 -7.85
CA THR A 60 2.17 -0.25 -6.54
C THR A 60 1.32 -1.25 -5.76
N THR A 61 0.00 -1.21 -5.88
CA THR A 61 -0.90 -2.17 -5.22
C THR A 61 -0.72 -3.58 -5.81
N ILE A 62 -0.49 -3.66 -7.11
CA ILE A 62 -0.28 -4.93 -7.81
C ILE A 62 1.14 -5.44 -7.59
N GLY A 63 2.14 -4.56 -7.70
CA GLY A 63 3.56 -4.92 -7.70
C GLY A 63 4.21 -5.05 -6.33
N LEU A 64 3.66 -4.43 -5.28
CA LEU A 64 4.24 -4.44 -3.94
C LEU A 64 3.30 -5.10 -2.93
N ASN A 65 3.83 -6.07 -2.18
CA ASN A 65 3.11 -6.69 -1.06
C ASN A 65 2.69 -5.62 -0.03
N ILE A 66 1.40 -5.61 0.32
CA ILE A 66 0.77 -4.69 1.28
C ILE A 66 1.57 -4.75 2.60
N GLY A 67 2.36 -3.72 2.89
CA GLY A 67 3.21 -3.62 4.08
C GLY A 67 4.61 -3.04 3.81
N TRP A 68 5.22 -3.36 2.68
CA TRP A 68 6.52 -2.75 2.27
C TRP A 68 6.32 -1.39 1.59
N ALA A 69 5.16 -1.19 0.98
CA ALA A 69 4.81 -0.04 0.17
C ALA A 69 3.94 1.01 0.87
N GLU A 70 3.77 0.96 2.19
CA GLU A 70 2.91 1.93 2.89
C GLU A 70 3.35 3.40 2.64
N ASN A 71 4.66 3.61 2.49
CA ASN A 71 5.24 4.89 2.07
C ASN A 71 5.05 5.19 0.56
N HIS A 72 4.92 4.18 -0.30
CA HIS A 72 4.69 4.32 -1.74
C HIS A 72 3.22 4.55 -2.11
N PHE A 73 2.27 4.11 -1.25
CA PHE A 73 0.83 4.31 -1.45
C PHE A 73 0.36 5.75 -1.22
N LYS A 74 1.17 6.56 -0.54
CA LYS A 74 0.87 7.95 -0.23
C LYS A 74 1.82 8.90 -0.96
N PRO A 75 1.64 9.14 -2.27
CA PRO A 75 2.42 10.12 -3.02
C PRO A 75 2.53 11.45 -2.25
N GLY A 76 3.75 11.96 -2.11
CA GLY A 76 4.06 13.19 -1.38
C GLY A 76 3.98 13.12 0.16
N GLN A 77 3.72 11.96 0.75
CA GLN A 77 3.89 11.73 2.19
C GLN A 77 5.03 10.74 2.41
N SER A 78 5.97 11.09 3.29
CA SER A 78 7.05 10.20 3.71
C SER A 78 6.94 9.93 5.20
N GLY A 79 6.83 8.67 5.57
CA GLY A 79 6.91 8.25 6.97
C GLY A 79 8.37 8.12 7.41
N VAL A 80 8.80 8.95 8.36
CA VAL A 80 10.09 8.75 9.04
C VAL A 80 9.94 7.56 9.99
N ARG A 81 10.62 6.46 9.69
CA ARG A 81 10.61 5.24 10.50
C ARG A 81 11.66 5.39 11.59
N VAL A 82 11.23 5.33 12.84
CA VAL A 82 12.11 5.32 14.02
C VAL A 82 11.91 4.02 14.80
N PRO A 83 12.90 3.54 15.55
CA PRO A 83 12.71 2.45 16.50
C PRO A 83 11.53 2.72 17.44
N LEU A 84 10.81 1.68 17.84
CA LEU A 84 9.60 1.84 18.67
C LEU A 84 9.91 2.53 20.00
N ALA A 85 11.10 2.26 20.56
CA ALA A 85 11.60 2.88 21.79
C ALA A 85 11.76 4.40 21.66
N ASP A 86 12.08 4.88 20.46
CA ASP A 86 12.37 6.30 20.19
C ASP A 86 11.13 7.07 19.74
N LYS A 87 9.98 6.40 19.60
CA LYS A 87 8.70 7.03 19.24
C LYS A 87 8.36 8.29 20.07
N PRO A 88 8.46 8.31 21.42
CA PRO A 88 8.17 9.52 22.19
C PRO A 88 9.16 10.66 21.91
N ALA A 89 10.46 10.36 21.81
CA ALA A 89 11.49 11.34 21.50
C ALA A 89 11.33 11.93 20.08
N ALA A 90 11.04 11.08 19.10
CA ALA A 90 10.79 11.50 17.72
C ALA A 90 9.56 12.41 17.61
N ARG A 91 8.47 12.10 18.33
CA ARG A 91 7.26 12.94 18.39
C ARG A 91 7.53 14.31 19.01
N GLN A 92 8.31 14.37 20.09
CA GLN A 92 8.71 15.63 20.69
C GLN A 92 9.59 16.46 19.75
N ALA A 93 10.54 15.82 19.06
CA ALA A 93 11.43 16.52 18.12
C ALA A 93 10.67 17.15 16.95
N VAL A 94 9.72 16.43 16.34
CA VAL A 94 8.91 16.98 15.25
C VAL A 94 7.95 18.06 15.75
N ALA A 95 7.38 17.91 16.96
CA ALA A 95 6.55 18.93 17.57
C ALA A 95 7.33 20.21 17.89
N ALA A 96 8.55 20.09 18.42
CA ALA A 96 9.45 21.22 18.67
C ALA A 96 9.87 21.94 17.39
N ALA A 97 9.96 21.21 16.27
CA ALA A 97 10.18 21.77 14.94
C ALA A 97 8.92 22.35 14.27
N GLY A 98 7.76 22.33 14.95
CA GLY A 98 6.50 22.82 14.41
C GLY A 98 5.88 21.94 13.32
N ILE A 99 6.33 20.69 13.19
CA ILE A 99 5.82 19.74 12.21
C ILE A 99 4.67 18.93 12.86
N PRO A 100 3.43 19.01 12.33
CA PRO A 100 2.30 18.30 12.91
C PRO A 100 2.44 16.78 12.73
N VAL A 101 2.29 16.03 13.82
CA VAL A 101 2.16 14.57 13.77
C VAL A 101 0.76 14.23 13.25
N LEU A 102 0.67 13.42 12.19
CA LEU A 102 -0.60 13.06 11.59
C LEU A 102 -1.17 11.76 12.19
N ASP A 103 -2.48 11.72 12.38
CA ASP A 103 -3.23 10.53 12.76
C ASP A 103 -3.42 9.56 11.58
N ARG A 104 -4.06 8.41 11.81
CA ARG A 104 -4.35 7.41 10.75
C ARG A 104 -5.21 7.94 9.60
N ARG A 105 -5.92 9.04 9.82
CA ARG A 105 -6.78 9.72 8.84
C ARG A 105 -6.08 10.91 8.16
N GLY A 106 -4.79 11.12 8.45
CA GLY A 106 -4.00 12.22 7.89
C GLY A 106 -4.31 13.59 8.50
N ARG A 107 -4.97 13.64 9.67
CA ARG A 107 -5.26 14.88 10.39
C ARG A 107 -4.20 15.15 11.45
N PRO A 108 -3.89 16.41 11.78
CA PRO A 108 -3.03 16.71 12.92
C PRO A 108 -3.57 16.06 14.19
N GLU A 109 -2.73 15.27 14.86
CA GLU A 109 -3.02 14.69 16.16
C GLU A 109 -3.07 15.84 17.19
N PRO A 110 -4.06 15.87 18.09
CA PRO A 110 -4.12 16.90 19.12
C PRO A 110 -2.83 16.84 19.98
N PRO A 111 -2.31 18.00 20.41
CA PRO A 111 -1.15 18.03 21.28
C PRO A 111 -1.46 17.23 22.56
N ALA A 112 -0.57 16.29 22.87
CA ALA A 112 -0.61 15.50 24.10
C ALA A 112 -0.20 16.36 25.31
#